data_AF-A0AAU6T0F6-F1
#
_entry.id   AF-A0AAU6T0F6-F1
#
_cell.length_a   1.000
_cell.length_b   1.000
_cell.length_c   1.000
_cell.angle_alpha   90.00
_cell.angle_beta   90.00
_cell.angle_gamma   90.00
#
_symmetry.space_group_name_H-M   'P 1'
#
loop_
_entity.id
_entity.type
_entity.pdbx_description
1 polymer ?
#
loop_
_entity_poly.entity_id
_entity_poly.type
_entity_poly.pdbx_seq_one_letter_code
_entity_poly.pdbx_strand_id
1 'polypeptide(L)'
;MKWIALFIACFSLTATSPQLEARYHSRQDLTQFDVPFLLGDWFLFNSAPEKSKENFLVARLTLKSDYSFLIDIQKKDYSVDHWQGQYSLNQDSLILGIDSSTPQHYFYQANHNQLMLNGVIFTKMLTSPLAGTWSGDSLAGSDQSLLNLQSLDLILQPDFIFFFRATGQNGNQTVQQGVFYTEDEQLVLLYPNGEHNTRFQLNQNRLTLDIEQGMLYAELNRIR
;
A
#
# COMPACT_ATOMS: atom_id res chain seq x y z
N MET A 1 -48.54 -51.73 1.13
CA MET A 1 -47.69 -52.88 1.53
C MET A 1 -46.25 -52.54 1.17
N LYS A 2 -45.42 -52.26 2.17
CA LYS A 2 -44.21 -53.04 2.54
C LYS A 2 -43.25 -53.29 1.38
N TRP A 3 -42.31 -52.37 1.13
CA TRP A 3 -41.01 -52.76 0.60
C TRP A 3 -39.92 -52.41 1.64
N ILE A 4 -39.23 -53.48 2.03
CA ILE A 4 -38.27 -53.68 3.10
C ILE A 4 -36.90 -53.16 2.63
N ALA A 5 -36.33 -52.17 3.31
CA ALA A 5 -35.15 -52.27 4.18
C ALA A 5 -33.91 -53.04 3.64
N LEU A 6 -32.88 -52.25 3.32
CA LEU A 6 -31.53 -52.26 3.92
C LEU A 6 -30.60 -53.49 3.79
N PHE A 7 -29.44 -53.25 3.16
CA PHE A 7 -28.08 -53.70 3.53
C PHE A 7 -27.13 -52.57 3.03
N ILE A 8 -26.41 -51.76 3.83
CA ILE A 8 -25.23 -52.02 4.69
C ILE A 8 -24.16 -52.80 3.88
N ALA A 9 -22.91 -52.39 3.65
CA ALA A 9 -22.09 -51.28 4.10
C ALA A 9 -20.77 -51.21 3.27
N CYS A 10 -19.99 -50.17 3.54
CA CYS A 10 -18.53 -50.06 3.39
C CYS A 10 -17.94 -49.89 1.99
N PHE A 11 -17.67 -48.63 1.62
CA PHE A 11 -16.30 -48.14 1.40
C PHE A 11 -16.32 -46.60 1.46
N SER A 12 -16.31 -46.06 2.67
CA SER A 12 -15.94 -44.66 2.87
C SER A 12 -14.44 -44.54 2.58
N LEU A 13 -14.11 -44.12 1.37
CA LEU A 13 -12.80 -43.54 1.07
C LEU A 13 -12.65 -42.32 1.98
N THR A 14 -11.86 -42.46 3.03
CA THR A 14 -11.25 -41.33 3.73
C THR A 14 -10.29 -40.68 2.74
N ALA A 15 -10.80 -39.79 1.90
CA ALA A 15 -9.97 -38.73 1.38
C ALA A 15 -9.58 -37.91 2.60
N THR A 16 -8.38 -38.15 3.12
CA THR A 16 -7.71 -37.22 4.00
C THR A 16 -7.59 -35.93 3.20
N SER A 17 -8.54 -35.01 3.41
CA SER A 17 -8.35 -33.62 3.04
C SER A 17 -7.02 -33.21 3.66
N PRO A 18 -6.02 -32.76 2.89
CA PRO A 18 -4.92 -32.06 3.52
C PRO A 18 -5.56 -30.94 4.33
N GLN A 19 -5.27 -30.95 5.62
CA GLN A 19 -5.68 -29.90 6.53
C GLN A 19 -5.37 -28.59 5.81
N LEU A 20 -6.43 -27.82 5.54
CA LEU A 20 -6.32 -26.40 5.28
C LEU A 20 -5.71 -25.82 6.54
N GLU A 21 -4.38 -25.93 6.65
CA GLU A 21 -3.62 -24.98 7.43
C GLU A 21 -4.06 -23.63 6.90
N ALA A 22 -4.68 -22.85 7.79
CA ALA A 22 -4.82 -21.44 7.61
C ALA A 22 -3.39 -20.90 7.45
N ARG A 23 -2.88 -20.92 6.22
CA ARG A 23 -1.86 -19.98 5.79
C ARG A 23 -2.54 -18.64 6.01
N TYR A 24 -2.21 -18.00 7.12
CA TYR A 24 -2.08 -16.56 7.13
C TYR A 24 -1.46 -16.22 5.78
N HIS A 25 -2.23 -15.61 4.88
CA HIS A 25 -1.66 -14.99 3.69
C HIS A 25 -0.58 -14.08 4.24
N SER A 26 0.68 -14.49 4.10
CA SER A 26 1.80 -13.60 4.35
C SER A 26 1.52 -12.40 3.47
N ARG A 27 1.23 -11.23 4.07
CA ARG A 27 1.10 -9.96 3.35
C ARG A 27 2.17 -9.95 2.27
N GLN A 28 1.77 -9.86 1.02
CA GLN A 28 2.69 -9.91 -0.12
C GLN A 28 3.82 -8.93 0.13
N ASP A 29 5.05 -9.39 -0.11
CA ASP A 29 6.21 -8.52 -0.08
C ASP A 29 6.03 -7.47 -1.18
N LEU A 30 5.80 -6.22 -0.77
CA LEU A 30 5.51 -5.11 -1.67
C LEU A 30 6.60 -4.89 -2.73
N THR A 31 7.83 -5.31 -2.44
CA THR A 31 8.97 -5.24 -3.35
C THR A 31 8.79 -6.10 -4.61
N GLN A 32 7.92 -7.12 -4.56
CA GLN A 32 7.65 -8.02 -5.69
C GLN A 32 6.57 -7.49 -6.64
N PHE A 33 5.96 -6.36 -6.34
CA PHE A 33 4.92 -5.79 -7.18
C PHE A 33 5.53 -4.99 -8.34
N ASP A 34 5.20 -5.35 -9.58
CA ASP A 34 5.86 -4.84 -10.79
C ASP A 34 5.70 -3.32 -11.02
N VAL A 35 4.64 -2.73 -10.46
CA VAL A 35 4.28 -1.31 -10.68
C VAL A 35 3.98 -0.59 -9.36
N PRO A 36 4.95 -0.51 -8.43
CA PRO A 36 4.74 -0.10 -7.03
C PRO A 36 4.14 1.30 -6.89
N PHE A 37 4.42 2.19 -7.86
CA PHE A 37 3.88 3.54 -7.84
C PHE A 37 2.36 3.60 -8.05
N LEU A 38 1.73 2.58 -8.65
CA LEU A 38 0.28 2.50 -8.79
C LEU A 38 -0.45 2.25 -7.47
N LEU A 39 0.22 1.68 -6.46
CA LEU A 39 -0.41 1.31 -5.20
C LEU A 39 -0.83 2.53 -4.38
N GLY A 40 -2.00 2.48 -3.75
CA GLY A 40 -2.51 3.52 -2.85
C GLY A 40 -3.74 4.24 -3.38
N ASP A 41 -4.01 5.41 -2.80
CA ASP A 41 -5.23 6.18 -3.04
C ASP A 41 -5.01 7.33 -4.04
N TRP A 42 -5.82 7.32 -5.10
CA TRP A 42 -5.80 8.26 -6.21
C TRP A 42 -7.09 9.09 -6.24
N PHE A 43 -6.96 10.41 -6.29
CA PHE A 43 -8.09 11.33 -6.19
C PHE A 43 -8.26 12.17 -7.45
N LEU A 44 -9.50 12.26 -7.91
CA LEU A 44 -9.96 13.20 -8.92
C LEU A 44 -10.96 14.15 -8.28
N PHE A 45 -10.59 15.43 -8.21
CA PHE A 45 -11.46 16.48 -7.68
C PHE A 45 -12.19 17.18 -8.82
N ASN A 46 -13.49 17.40 -8.63
CA ASN A 46 -14.21 18.35 -9.46
C ASN A 46 -13.79 19.76 -9.07
N SER A 47 -13.03 20.44 -9.94
CA SER A 47 -12.51 21.78 -9.66
C SER A 47 -13.59 22.87 -9.62
N ALA A 48 -14.77 22.60 -10.18
CA ALA A 48 -15.89 23.53 -10.21
C ALA A 48 -17.24 22.80 -10.04
N PRO A 49 -17.51 22.21 -8.87
CA PRO A 49 -18.66 21.33 -8.67
C PRO A 49 -19.99 22.03 -8.93
N GLU A 50 -20.12 23.31 -8.55
CA GLU A 50 -21.34 24.10 -8.78
C GLU A 50 -21.62 24.42 -10.26
N LYS A 51 -20.56 24.42 -11.10
CA LYS A 51 -20.67 24.79 -12.52
C LYS A 51 -20.61 23.58 -13.45
N SER A 52 -20.05 22.47 -12.98
CA SER A 52 -19.88 21.25 -13.75
C SER A 52 -21.21 20.51 -13.94
N LYS A 53 -21.42 19.97 -15.13
CA LYS A 53 -22.55 19.06 -15.42
C LYS A 53 -22.39 17.70 -14.73
N GLU A 54 -21.15 17.33 -14.40
CA GLU A 54 -20.85 16.07 -13.73
C GLU A 54 -21.37 16.09 -12.29
N ASN A 55 -22.03 15.00 -11.87
CA ASN A 55 -22.63 14.88 -10.54
C ASN A 55 -21.66 14.24 -9.53
N PHE A 56 -20.46 14.80 -9.36
CA PHE A 56 -19.52 14.37 -8.32
C PHE A 56 -18.73 15.54 -7.75
N LEU A 57 -18.31 15.39 -6.50
CA LEU A 57 -17.36 16.26 -5.80
C LEU A 57 -15.94 15.70 -5.90
N VAL A 58 -15.78 14.42 -5.58
CA VAL A 58 -14.51 13.70 -5.62
C VAL A 58 -14.74 12.25 -6.02
N ALA A 59 -13.82 11.71 -6.81
CA ALA A 59 -13.70 10.28 -7.03
C ALA A 59 -12.37 9.80 -6.44
N ARG A 60 -12.41 8.71 -5.66
CA ARG A 60 -11.25 8.01 -5.13
C ARG A 60 -11.13 6.65 -5.81
N LEU A 61 -9.97 6.35 -6.36
CA LEU A 61 -9.56 5.03 -6.83
C LEU A 61 -8.46 4.51 -5.90
N THR A 62 -8.65 3.35 -5.29
CA THR A 62 -7.62 2.66 -4.51
C THR A 62 -7.15 1.44 -5.31
N LEU A 63 -5.85 1.26 -5.45
CA LEU A 63 -5.24 0.06 -6.05
C LEU A 63 -4.34 -0.61 -5.01
N LYS A 64 -4.49 -1.92 -4.83
CA LYS A 64 -3.77 -2.70 -3.81
C LYS A 64 -2.86 -3.77 -4.41
N SER A 65 -1.83 -4.15 -3.67
CA SER A 65 -0.82 -5.13 -4.11
C SER A 65 -1.39 -6.54 -4.30
N ASP A 66 -2.54 -6.83 -3.70
CA ASP A 66 -3.32 -8.06 -3.89
C ASP A 66 -4.18 -8.06 -5.16
N TYR A 67 -4.00 -7.06 -6.04
CA TYR A 67 -4.76 -6.84 -7.27
C TYR A 67 -6.24 -6.55 -7.06
N SER A 68 -6.63 -6.12 -5.86
CA SER A 68 -7.96 -5.57 -5.60
C SER A 68 -8.02 -4.05 -5.80
N PHE A 69 -9.16 -3.56 -6.27
CA PHE A 69 -9.42 -2.12 -6.39
C PHE A 69 -10.68 -1.69 -5.63
N LEU A 70 -10.71 -0.41 -5.27
CA LEU A 70 -11.86 0.29 -4.72
C LEU A 70 -12.13 1.55 -5.55
N ILE A 71 -13.39 1.86 -5.82
CA ILE A 71 -13.81 3.17 -6.33
C ILE A 71 -14.90 3.71 -5.43
N ASP A 72 -14.69 4.91 -4.89
CA ASP A 72 -15.73 5.69 -4.23
C ASP A 72 -15.96 6.99 -5.01
N ILE A 73 -17.20 7.27 -5.38
CA ILE A 73 -17.59 8.55 -5.99
C ILE A 73 -18.53 9.27 -5.05
N GLN A 74 -18.05 10.36 -4.45
CA GLN A 74 -18.89 11.25 -3.67
C GLN A 74 -19.65 12.18 -4.61
N LYS A 75 -20.98 12.11 -4.58
CA LYS A 75 -21.89 12.95 -5.35
C LYS A 75 -22.09 14.32 -4.70
N LYS A 76 -22.72 15.25 -5.43
CA LYS A 76 -23.01 16.60 -4.91
C LYS A 76 -24.01 16.62 -3.76
N ASP A 77 -24.86 15.60 -3.68
CA ASP A 77 -25.79 15.39 -2.55
C ASP A 77 -25.14 14.67 -1.36
N TYR A 78 -23.80 14.51 -1.40
CA TYR A 78 -22.98 13.82 -0.40
C TYR A 78 -23.22 12.31 -0.28
N SER A 79 -24.07 11.72 -1.12
CA SER A 79 -24.13 10.26 -1.24
C SER A 79 -22.86 9.72 -1.89
N VAL A 80 -22.53 8.46 -1.59
CA VAL A 80 -21.33 7.78 -2.10
C VAL A 80 -21.76 6.55 -2.87
N ASP A 81 -21.37 6.49 -4.14
CA ASP A 81 -21.40 5.25 -4.89
C ASP A 81 -20.09 4.50 -4.68
N HIS A 82 -20.19 3.17 -4.57
CA HIS A 82 -19.09 2.29 -4.22
C HIS A 82 -18.98 1.13 -5.20
N TRP A 83 -17.76 0.88 -5.68
CA TRP A 83 -17.42 -0.29 -6.48
C TRP A 83 -16.12 -0.92 -5.98
N GLN A 84 -16.05 -2.24 -6.05
CA GLN A 84 -14.85 -2.98 -5.74
C GLN A 84 -14.74 -4.19 -6.66
N GLY A 85 -13.53 -4.72 -6.82
CA GLY A 85 -13.30 -5.92 -7.58
C GLY A 85 -11.81 -6.21 -7.73
N GLN A 86 -11.50 -7.10 -8.67
CA GLN A 86 -10.13 -7.42 -9.06
C GLN A 86 -9.73 -6.62 -10.30
N TYR A 87 -8.46 -6.28 -10.40
CA TYR A 87 -7.88 -5.64 -11.57
C TYR A 87 -6.72 -6.44 -12.14
N SER A 88 -6.43 -6.22 -13.42
CA SER A 88 -5.19 -6.67 -14.03
C SER A 88 -4.49 -5.50 -14.68
N LEU A 89 -3.18 -5.62 -14.80
CA LEU A 89 -2.30 -4.59 -15.35
C LEU A 89 -1.33 -5.23 -16.34
N ASN A 90 -0.96 -4.45 -17.34
CA ASN A 90 0.22 -4.69 -18.18
C ASN A 90 0.99 -3.38 -18.32
N GLN A 91 1.89 -3.25 -19.31
CA GLN A 91 2.80 -2.09 -19.39
C GLN A 91 2.08 -0.73 -19.52
N ASP A 92 0.93 -0.68 -20.19
CA ASP A 92 0.22 0.58 -20.50
C ASP A 92 -1.30 0.49 -20.33
N SER A 93 -1.82 -0.67 -19.91
CA SER A 93 -3.24 -0.90 -19.71
C SER A 93 -3.58 -1.39 -18.31
N LEU A 94 -4.67 -0.82 -17.77
CA LEU A 94 -5.32 -1.19 -16.52
C LEU A 94 -6.72 -1.70 -16.86
N ILE A 95 -7.06 -2.90 -16.40
CA ILE A 95 -8.39 -3.49 -16.56
C ILE A 95 -9.01 -3.61 -15.18
N LEU A 96 -10.09 -2.87 -14.93
CA LEU A 96 -10.85 -2.97 -13.69
C LEU A 96 -12.03 -3.92 -13.84
N GLY A 97 -12.26 -4.77 -12.84
CA GLY A 97 -13.40 -5.69 -12.80
C GLY A 97 -13.23 -6.86 -13.75
N ILE A 98 -12.06 -7.50 -13.76
CA ILE A 98 -11.72 -8.61 -14.67
C ILE A 98 -12.69 -9.80 -14.59
N ASP A 99 -13.32 -10.01 -13.43
CA ASP A 99 -14.31 -11.07 -13.22
C ASP A 99 -15.76 -10.59 -13.44
N SER A 100 -15.96 -9.32 -13.83
CA SER A 100 -17.28 -8.76 -14.09
C SER A 100 -17.76 -9.06 -15.51
N SER A 101 -19.07 -8.98 -15.74
CA SER A 101 -19.65 -9.07 -17.09
C SER A 101 -19.27 -7.89 -18.00
N THR A 102 -18.75 -6.81 -17.43
CA THR A 102 -18.40 -5.57 -18.15
C THR A 102 -17.08 -4.99 -17.63
N PRO A 103 -15.93 -5.65 -17.87
CA PRO A 103 -14.62 -5.14 -17.48
C PRO A 103 -14.35 -3.77 -18.11
N GLN A 104 -13.71 -2.88 -17.35
CA GLN A 104 -13.40 -1.52 -17.80
C GLN A 104 -11.93 -1.43 -18.18
N HIS A 105 -11.66 -1.05 -19.43
CA HIS A 105 -10.31 -0.97 -19.98
C HIS A 105 -9.84 0.48 -20.04
N TYR A 106 -8.65 0.74 -19.48
CA TYR A 106 -8.00 2.04 -19.49
C TYR A 106 -6.59 1.92 -20.05
N PHE A 107 -6.19 2.90 -20.85
CA PHE A 107 -4.79 3.23 -21.03
C PHE A 107 -4.34 4.08 -19.85
N TYR A 108 -3.17 3.77 -19.30
CA TYR A 108 -2.64 4.51 -18.16
C TYR A 108 -1.20 4.98 -18.35
N GLN A 109 -0.88 6.09 -17.68
CA GLN A 109 0.48 6.55 -17.44
C GLN A 109 0.57 7.00 -15.99
N ALA A 110 1.63 6.59 -15.29
CA ALA A 110 1.79 6.92 -13.88
C ALA A 110 3.22 7.37 -13.56
N ASN A 111 3.33 8.26 -12.58
CA ASN A 111 4.56 8.53 -11.85
C ASN A 111 4.28 8.39 -10.35
N HIS A 112 5.16 8.90 -9.49
CA HIS A 112 5.05 8.73 -8.04
C HIS A 112 3.83 9.44 -7.40
N ASN A 113 3.25 10.47 -8.05
CA ASN A 113 2.14 11.24 -7.50
C ASN A 113 0.99 11.54 -8.47
N GLN A 114 1.09 11.16 -9.74
CA GLN A 114 0.06 11.34 -10.77
C GLN A 114 -0.24 10.03 -11.50
N LEU A 115 -1.52 9.78 -11.72
CA LEU A 115 -2.04 8.68 -12.52
C LEU A 115 -2.99 9.25 -13.57
N MET A 116 -2.66 9.08 -14.84
CA MET A 116 -3.53 9.42 -15.95
C MET A 116 -4.25 8.16 -16.44
N LEU A 117 -5.58 8.18 -16.48
CA LEU A 117 -6.43 7.11 -17.04
C LEU A 117 -7.25 7.67 -18.20
N ASN A 118 -7.01 7.20 -19.43
CA ASN A 118 -7.69 7.70 -20.63
C ASN A 118 -7.74 9.24 -20.75
N GLY A 119 -6.65 9.92 -20.33
CA GLY A 119 -6.54 11.39 -20.34
C GLY A 119 -7.07 12.10 -19.10
N VAL A 120 -7.71 11.40 -18.16
CA VAL A 120 -8.15 11.95 -16.87
C VAL A 120 -7.03 11.80 -15.83
N ILE A 121 -6.63 12.89 -15.18
CA ILE A 121 -5.52 12.91 -14.23
C ILE A 121 -6.03 12.82 -12.80
N PHE A 122 -5.58 11.79 -12.09
CA PHE A 122 -5.72 11.59 -10.66
C PHE A 122 -4.44 11.97 -9.94
N THR A 123 -4.57 12.48 -8.72
CA THR A 123 -3.45 12.83 -7.83
C THR A 123 -3.39 11.86 -6.67
N LYS A 124 -2.21 11.32 -6.38
CA LYS A 124 -1.99 10.42 -5.25
C LYS A 124 -2.04 11.21 -3.95
N MET A 125 -2.66 10.66 -2.91
CA MET A 125 -2.69 11.30 -1.59
C MET A 125 -2.47 10.29 -0.48
N LEU A 126 -1.82 10.73 0.60
CA LEU A 126 -1.69 9.95 1.83
C LEU A 126 -3.00 10.02 2.62
N THR A 127 -3.55 8.87 2.96
CA THR A 127 -4.72 8.76 3.85
C THR A 127 -4.36 8.71 5.33
N SER A 128 -3.07 8.62 5.66
CA SER A 128 -2.53 8.75 7.02
C SER A 128 -1.66 10.00 7.15
N PRO A 129 -1.53 10.58 8.37
CA PRO A 129 -0.67 11.74 8.60
C PRO A 129 0.82 11.36 8.64
N LEU A 130 1.27 10.45 7.77
CA LEU A 130 2.64 9.95 7.73
C LEU A 130 3.63 11.00 7.23
N ALA A 131 3.20 11.88 6.32
CA ALA A 131 4.01 13.00 5.85
C ALA A 131 4.47 13.89 7.01
N GLY A 132 5.72 14.32 6.96
CA GLY A 132 6.36 15.15 7.97
C GLY A 132 7.86 14.89 8.10
N THR A 133 8.47 15.61 9.03
CA THR A 133 9.86 15.41 9.43
C THR A 133 9.90 14.62 10.73
N TRP A 134 10.73 13.59 10.74
CA TRP A 134 10.89 12.63 11.82
C TRP A 134 12.36 12.56 12.20
N SER A 135 12.66 12.54 13.49
CA SER A 135 14.04 12.45 14.01
C SER A 135 14.14 11.43 15.12
N GLY A 136 15.25 10.70 15.14
CA GLY A 136 15.51 9.58 16.03
C GLY A 136 15.48 9.97 17.49
N ASP A 137 14.64 9.27 18.25
CA ASP A 137 14.56 9.33 19.71
C ASP A 137 15.34 8.17 20.33
N SER A 138 15.15 6.96 19.80
CA SER A 138 15.88 5.77 20.22
C SER A 138 16.07 4.78 19.08
N LEU A 139 17.21 4.07 19.13
CA LEU A 139 17.58 3.01 18.20
C LEU A 139 17.87 1.74 19.01
N ALA A 140 17.26 0.63 18.62
CA ALA A 140 17.48 -0.69 19.22
C ALA A 140 17.51 -1.74 18.11
N GLY A 141 18.02 -2.94 18.36
CA GLY A 141 18.07 -3.97 17.33
C GLY A 141 18.99 -5.12 17.69
N SER A 142 18.85 -6.23 16.96
CA SER A 142 19.71 -7.40 17.12
C SER A 142 21.08 -7.23 16.45
N ASP A 143 21.20 -6.34 15.48
CA ASP A 143 22.47 -6.10 14.78
C ASP A 143 23.29 -4.98 15.44
N GLN A 144 24.32 -5.41 16.17
CA GLN A 144 25.27 -4.53 16.84
C GLN A 144 26.02 -3.58 15.89
N SER A 145 26.14 -3.93 14.60
CA SER A 145 26.78 -3.06 13.60
C SER A 145 25.92 -1.86 13.23
N LEU A 146 24.58 -2.03 13.25
CA LEU A 146 23.60 -0.97 13.02
C LEU A 146 23.36 -0.09 14.26
N LEU A 147 23.75 -0.55 15.45
CA LEU A 147 23.73 0.24 16.70
C LEU A 147 24.82 1.31 16.78
N ASN A 148 25.76 1.36 15.82
CA ASN A 148 26.75 2.44 15.70
C ASN A 148 26.16 3.74 15.13
N LEU A 149 24.85 3.80 14.91
CA LEU A 149 24.12 4.99 14.52
C LEU A 149 23.93 5.92 15.72
N GLN A 150 24.33 7.18 15.55
CA GLN A 150 24.09 8.27 16.51
C GLN A 150 22.72 8.91 16.30
N SER A 151 22.32 9.11 15.04
CA SER A 151 21.03 9.72 14.72
C SER A 151 20.48 9.23 13.37
N LEU A 152 19.15 9.30 13.25
CA LEU A 152 18.39 8.95 12.06
C LEU A 152 17.32 10.03 11.86
N ASP A 153 17.32 10.68 10.70
CA ASP A 153 16.27 11.60 10.29
C ASP A 153 15.56 11.07 9.04
N LEU A 154 14.23 11.16 9.04
CA LEU A 154 13.38 10.77 7.93
C LEU A 154 12.41 11.91 7.61
N ILE A 155 12.42 12.39 6.37
CA ILE A 155 11.45 13.35 5.84
C ILE A 155 10.60 12.61 4.83
N LEU A 156 9.29 12.59 5.05
CA LEU A 156 8.30 12.05 4.12
C LEU A 156 7.45 13.21 3.61
N GLN A 157 7.57 13.53 2.32
CA GLN A 157 6.81 14.62 1.72
C GLN A 157 5.42 14.16 1.27
N PRO A 158 4.43 15.06 1.22
CA PRO A 158 3.08 14.73 0.74
C PRO A 158 3.02 14.26 -0.72
N ASP A 159 4.04 14.59 -1.51
CA ASP A 159 4.19 14.19 -2.91
C ASP A 159 4.99 12.88 -3.08
N PHE A 160 5.11 12.07 -2.02
CA PHE A 160 5.75 10.75 -2.06
C PHE A 160 7.27 10.77 -2.27
N ILE A 161 7.93 11.91 -2.07
CA ILE A 161 9.39 12.01 -2.00
C ILE A 161 9.86 11.79 -0.55
N PHE A 162 10.94 11.04 -0.37
CA PHE A 162 11.59 10.91 0.94
C PHE A 162 13.02 11.43 0.95
N PHE A 163 13.46 11.85 2.13
CA PHE A 163 14.86 12.08 2.47
C PHE A 163 15.18 11.30 3.73
N PHE A 164 16.25 10.52 3.69
CA PHE A 164 16.74 9.75 4.82
C PHE A 164 18.17 10.14 5.11
N ARG A 165 18.48 10.44 6.38
CA ARG A 165 19.83 10.74 6.84
C ARG A 165 20.17 9.90 8.06
N ALA A 166 21.25 9.14 7.97
CA ALA A 166 21.83 8.41 9.08
C ALA A 166 23.21 8.98 9.41
N THR A 167 23.47 9.26 10.69
CA THR A 167 24.79 9.70 11.18
C THR A 167 25.35 8.65 12.11
N GLY A 168 26.57 8.17 11.87
CA GLY A 168 27.27 7.23 12.74
C GLY A 168 28.02 7.94 13.87
N GLN A 169 28.42 7.20 14.91
CA GLN A 169 29.16 7.74 16.07
C GLN A 169 30.51 8.37 15.72
N ASN A 170 31.11 7.97 14.60
CA ASN A 170 32.36 8.55 14.09
C ASN A 170 32.14 9.84 13.28
N GLY A 171 30.89 10.32 13.19
CA GLY A 171 30.51 11.50 12.41
C GLY A 171 30.28 11.24 10.92
N ASN A 172 30.46 10.00 10.43
CA ASN A 172 30.15 9.67 9.05
C ASN A 172 28.64 9.78 8.79
N GLN A 173 28.26 10.32 7.63
CA GLN A 173 26.87 10.53 7.27
C GLN A 173 26.52 9.79 5.98
N THR A 174 25.36 9.16 5.97
CA THR A 174 24.72 8.61 4.77
C THR A 174 23.43 9.37 4.52
N VAL A 175 23.23 9.84 3.28
CA VAL A 175 22.01 10.50 2.85
C VAL A 175 21.45 9.75 1.66
N GLN A 176 20.17 9.40 1.73
CA GLN A 176 19.41 8.81 0.63
C GLN A 176 18.21 9.69 0.31
N GLN A 177 17.89 9.77 -0.97
CA GLN A 177 16.69 10.43 -1.47
C GLN A 177 16.06 9.54 -2.52
N GLY A 178 14.73 9.50 -2.51
CA GLY A 178 13.99 8.76 -3.51
C GLY A 178 12.50 8.97 -3.34
N VAL A 179 11.76 7.95 -3.72
CA VAL A 179 10.30 7.92 -3.66
C VAL A 179 9.86 6.83 -2.71
N PHE A 180 8.77 7.06 -1.98
CA PHE A 180 8.22 6.07 -1.08
C PHE A 180 6.80 5.70 -1.48
N TYR A 181 6.39 4.50 -1.11
CA TYR A 181 5.01 4.05 -1.23
C TYR A 181 4.66 3.21 0.00
N THR A 182 3.37 3.14 0.29
CA THR A 182 2.85 2.48 1.48
C THR A 182 1.63 1.66 1.16
N GLU A 183 1.48 0.54 1.84
CA GLU A 183 0.24 -0.20 1.92
C GLU A 183 0.12 -0.79 3.33
N ASP A 184 -1.03 -0.60 3.96
CA ASP A 184 -1.24 -0.93 5.38
C ASP A 184 -0.12 -0.37 6.28
N GLU A 185 0.66 -1.25 6.91
CA GLU A 185 1.78 -0.94 7.79
C GLU A 185 3.13 -1.09 7.08
N GLN A 186 3.16 -1.34 5.77
CA GLN A 186 4.39 -1.40 4.99
C GLN A 186 4.73 -0.01 4.44
N LEU A 187 6.00 0.36 4.57
CA LEU A 187 6.59 1.52 3.95
C LEU A 187 7.82 1.05 3.17
N VAL A 188 7.84 1.32 1.88
CA VAL A 188 8.99 1.03 1.04
C VAL A 188 9.63 2.35 0.61
N LEU A 189 10.94 2.45 0.84
CA LEU A 189 11.78 3.56 0.41
C LEU A 189 12.60 3.11 -0.80
N LEU A 190 12.30 3.63 -1.98
CA LEU A 190 12.95 3.27 -3.24
C LEU A 190 13.86 4.41 -3.73
N TYR A 191 15.15 4.12 -3.95
CA TYR A 191 16.17 5.09 -4.31
C TYR A 191 17.10 4.51 -5.40
N PRO A 192 17.97 5.30 -6.07
CA PRO A 192 18.64 4.86 -7.30
C PRO A 192 19.45 3.55 -7.23
N ASN A 193 19.94 3.19 -6.04
CA ASN A 193 20.84 2.05 -5.85
C ASN A 193 20.25 0.97 -4.93
N GLY A 194 18.95 1.00 -4.65
CA GLY A 194 18.32 0.00 -3.81
C GLY A 194 16.95 0.40 -3.29
N GLU A 195 16.42 -0.45 -2.43
CA GLU A 195 15.17 -0.24 -1.75
C GLU A 195 15.26 -0.72 -0.31
N HIS A 196 14.46 -0.13 0.55
CA HIS A 196 14.28 -0.58 1.93
C HIS A 196 12.79 -0.81 2.19
N ASN A 197 12.44 -2.05 2.51
CA ASN A 197 11.12 -2.40 3.03
C ASN A 197 11.15 -2.35 4.56
N THR A 198 10.29 -1.53 5.16
CA THR A 198 10.13 -1.42 6.62
C THR A 198 8.67 -1.55 6.99
N ARG A 199 8.41 -2.11 8.17
CA ARG A 199 7.09 -1.93 8.80
C ARG A 199 7.09 -0.63 9.57
N PHE A 200 5.96 0.05 9.62
CA PHE A 200 5.81 1.24 10.43
C PHE A 200 4.56 1.20 11.31
N GLN A 201 4.65 1.87 12.46
CA GLN A 201 3.49 2.18 13.29
C GLN A 201 3.50 3.68 13.58
N LEU A 202 2.35 4.31 13.41
CA LEU A 202 2.19 5.76 13.58
C LEU A 202 1.25 6.04 14.74
N ASN A 203 1.79 6.65 15.81
CA ASN A 203 1.01 7.17 16.93
C ASN A 203 1.25 8.68 17.07
N GLN A 204 0.41 9.47 16.38
CA GLN A 204 0.45 10.94 16.34
C GLN A 204 1.82 11.51 15.95
N ASN A 205 2.66 11.81 16.96
CA ASN A 205 3.98 12.40 16.83
C ASN A 205 5.10 11.38 17.03
N ARG A 206 4.77 10.09 17.08
CA ARG A 206 5.73 8.99 17.18
C ARG A 206 5.58 8.07 15.97
N LEU A 207 6.68 7.87 15.25
CA LEU A 207 6.80 6.92 14.15
C LEU A 207 7.80 5.85 14.57
N THR A 208 7.31 4.63 14.66
CA THR A 208 8.13 3.45 14.88
C THR A 208 8.43 2.82 13.53
N LEU A 209 9.69 2.49 13.26
CA LEU A 209 10.14 1.72 12.11
C LEU A 209 10.73 0.40 12.56
N ASP A 210 10.27 -0.70 11.96
CA ASP A 210 10.83 -2.04 12.10
C ASP A 210 11.44 -2.44 10.74
N ILE A 211 12.76 -2.31 10.66
CA ILE A 211 13.57 -2.48 9.47
C ILE A 211 14.14 -3.91 9.47
N GLU A 212 13.99 -4.59 8.32
CA GLU A 212 14.51 -5.95 8.10
C GLU A 212 14.07 -6.95 9.19
N GLN A 213 12.81 -6.87 9.64
CA GLN A 213 12.22 -7.84 10.59
C GLN A 213 12.96 -7.90 11.94
N GLY A 214 13.24 -6.74 12.53
CA GLY A 214 13.81 -6.61 13.87
C GLY A 214 15.32 -6.42 13.92
N MET A 215 16.00 -6.35 12.76
CA MET A 215 17.43 -6.01 12.70
C MET A 215 17.69 -4.61 13.25
N LEU A 216 16.83 -3.67 12.91
CA LEU A 216 16.82 -2.32 13.46
C LEU A 216 15.39 -1.88 13.76
N TYR A 217 15.19 -1.44 15.00
CA TYR A 217 14.00 -0.77 15.48
C TYR A 217 14.35 0.69 15.75
N ALA A 218 13.64 1.60 15.11
CA ALA A 218 13.82 3.03 15.29
C ALA A 218 12.54 3.68 15.80
N GLU A 219 12.61 4.37 16.93
CA GLU A 219 11.54 5.26 17.39
C GLU A 219 11.91 6.69 16.98
N LEU A 220 11.06 7.33 16.18
CA LEU A 220 11.25 8.68 15.68
C LEU A 220 10.15 9.60 16.20
N ASN A 221 10.54 10.81 16.62
CA ASN A 221 9.62 11.86 17.00
C ASN A 221 9.40 12.84 15.84
N ARG A 222 8.15 13.30 15.68
CA ARG A 222 7.80 14.32 14.72
C ARG A 222 8.39 15.66 15.14
N ILE A 223 9.13 16.28 14.24
CA ILE A 223 9.60 17.67 14.41
C ILE A 223 8.44 18.61 14.05
N ARG A 224 8.23 19.62 14.90
CA ARG A 224 7.23 20.68 14.70
C ARG A 224 7.85 21.95 14.15
#